data_AF-A0A956YXR1-F1
#
_entry.id   AF-A0A956YXR1-F1
#
_cell.length_a   1.000
_cell.length_b   1.000
_cell.length_c   1.000
_cell.angle_alpha   90.00
_cell.angle_beta   90.00
_cell.angle_gamma   90.00
#
_symmetry.space_group_name_H-M   'P 1'
#
loop_
_entity.id
_entity.type
_entity.pdbx_description
1 polymer ?
#
loop_
_entity_poly.entity_id
_entity_poly.type
_entity_poly.pdbx_seq_one_letter_code
_entity_poly.pdbx_strand_id
1 'polypeptide(L)'
;LGGIGLSTTTEGIARFGQLYLQNGLWQGAQLLPEAWVEAATVAQGPASDGGLSDWNQGYGYQFWRCRHGAYRGDGVFGQFCIVMPEQDAVLAITGGIDVFAMQEPLDLVWDILLPALHPGALPADPAAHDALTQKLSSLSLAPMHGQATAPTAAQVSGRTYAVDSNPLQIETIAVHFNASGCVVSVRTAAGDESIPCGYGQWQRGQTTLFNSPWLSGRTPVTTSGAWTDAATFTMIVRLYETPFYHMLVFHFVDDELMIEAQVNVSLDAVDPLLLTARRAD
;
A
#
# COMPACT_ATOMS: atom_id res chain seq x y z
N LEU A 1 -12.48 -6.33 -18.87
CA LEU A 1 -12.19 -6.69 -17.46
C LEU A 1 -12.74 -5.56 -16.59
N GLY A 2 -13.57 -5.87 -15.59
CA GLY A 2 -14.17 -4.88 -14.67
C GLY A 2 -13.85 -5.13 -13.18
N GLY A 3 -13.00 -6.12 -12.86
CA GLY A 3 -12.66 -6.51 -11.50
C GLY A 3 -11.34 -5.93 -10.96
N ILE A 4 -10.69 -5.02 -11.70
CA ILE A 4 -9.44 -4.34 -11.29
C ILE A 4 -9.45 -2.89 -11.77
N GLY A 5 -8.66 -2.03 -11.11
CA GLY A 5 -8.34 -0.68 -11.61
C GLY A 5 -9.18 0.49 -11.06
N LEU A 6 -10.16 0.23 -10.18
CA LEU A 6 -10.87 1.30 -9.48
C LEU A 6 -9.97 1.93 -8.42
N SER A 7 -9.84 3.26 -8.44
CA SER A 7 -9.23 4.04 -7.36
C SER A 7 -10.32 4.87 -6.68
N THR A 8 -10.42 4.78 -5.36
CA THR A 8 -11.42 5.50 -4.55
C THR A 8 -10.91 5.69 -3.13
N THR A 9 -11.55 6.58 -2.37
CA THR A 9 -11.21 6.78 -0.95
C THR A 9 -11.76 5.64 -0.10
N THR A 10 -11.17 5.42 1.08
CA THR A 10 -11.71 4.49 2.10
C THR A 10 -13.18 4.82 2.45
N GLU A 11 -13.54 6.11 2.47
CA GLU A 11 -14.93 6.56 2.63
C GLU A 11 -15.82 6.12 1.45
N GLY A 12 -15.32 6.18 0.21
CA GLY A 12 -16.04 5.69 -0.96
C GLY A 12 -16.36 4.20 -0.86
N ILE A 13 -15.42 3.40 -0.34
CA ILE A 13 -15.63 1.98 -0.04
C ILE A 13 -16.72 1.81 1.03
N ALA A 14 -16.66 2.57 2.13
CA ALA A 14 -17.65 2.51 3.19
C ALA A 14 -19.06 2.88 2.69
N ARG A 15 -19.19 3.92 1.86
CA ARG A 15 -20.48 4.29 1.23
C ARG A 15 -21.03 3.20 0.33
N PHE A 16 -20.15 2.50 -0.41
CA PHE A 16 -20.55 1.34 -1.20
C PHE A 16 -21.06 0.20 -0.32
N GLY A 17 -20.37 -0.13 0.77
CA GLY A 17 -20.86 -1.11 1.76
C GLY A 17 -22.18 -0.67 2.39
N GLN A 18 -22.35 0.62 2.69
CA GLN A 18 -23.56 1.17 3.28
C GLN A 18 -24.76 1.07 2.32
N LEU A 19 -24.57 1.24 1.01
CA LEU A 19 -25.60 0.95 0.01
C LEU A 19 -26.10 -0.50 0.11
N TYR A 20 -25.18 -1.45 0.28
CA TYR A 20 -25.50 -2.87 0.42
C TYR A 20 -26.14 -3.21 1.78
N LEU A 21 -25.67 -2.59 2.86
CA LEU A 21 -26.30 -2.69 4.18
C LEU A 21 -27.75 -2.19 4.16
N GLN A 22 -28.01 -1.13 3.38
CA GLN A 22 -29.34 -0.55 3.18
C GLN A 22 -30.15 -1.23 2.06
N ASN A 23 -29.82 -2.47 1.69
CA ASN A 23 -30.55 -3.24 0.67
C ASN A 23 -30.73 -2.52 -0.67
N GLY A 24 -29.73 -1.72 -1.07
CA GLY A 24 -29.72 -0.99 -2.34
C GLY A 24 -30.41 0.37 -2.30
N LEU A 25 -30.94 0.80 -1.15
CA LEU A 25 -31.54 2.11 -0.96
C LEU A 25 -30.47 3.13 -0.55
N TRP A 26 -30.32 4.22 -1.31
CA TRP A 26 -29.40 5.31 -0.96
C TRP A 26 -30.12 6.65 -0.98
N GLN A 27 -30.11 7.38 0.13
CA GLN A 27 -30.72 8.72 0.23
C GLN A 27 -32.18 8.77 -0.28
N GLY A 28 -32.95 7.70 -0.03
CA GLY A 28 -34.35 7.60 -0.46
C GLY A 28 -34.56 7.13 -1.90
N ALA A 29 -33.50 6.86 -2.68
CA ALA A 29 -33.59 6.31 -4.02
C ALA A 29 -33.11 4.84 -4.07
N GLN A 30 -33.88 3.96 -4.70
CA GLN A 30 -33.50 2.56 -4.91
C GLN A 30 -32.50 2.48 -6.08
N LEU A 31 -31.22 2.28 -5.77
CA LEU A 31 -30.17 2.18 -6.79
C LEU A 31 -29.92 0.74 -7.24
N LEU A 32 -30.09 -0.23 -6.34
CA LEU A 32 -30.02 -1.67 -6.65
C LEU A 32 -31.31 -2.34 -6.18
N PRO A 33 -31.92 -3.28 -6.93
CA PRO A 33 -33.06 -4.04 -6.41
C PRO A 33 -32.70 -4.77 -5.10
N GLU A 34 -33.59 -4.75 -4.10
CA GLU A 34 -33.37 -5.48 -2.84
C GLU A 34 -33.09 -6.96 -3.07
N ALA A 35 -33.87 -7.60 -3.96
CA ALA A 35 -33.67 -9.00 -4.35
C ALA A 35 -32.30 -9.26 -5.00
N TRP A 36 -31.68 -8.25 -5.63
CA TRP A 36 -30.32 -8.37 -6.13
C TRP A 36 -29.30 -8.38 -5.00
N VAL A 37 -29.46 -7.49 -4.02
CA VAL A 37 -28.57 -7.42 -2.85
C VAL A 37 -28.62 -8.73 -2.06
N GLU A 38 -29.83 -9.26 -1.83
CA GLU A 38 -30.02 -10.57 -1.19
C GLU A 38 -29.30 -11.68 -1.97
N ALA A 39 -29.57 -11.79 -3.27
CA ALA A 39 -28.96 -12.83 -4.09
C ALA A 39 -27.43 -12.69 -4.20
N ALA A 40 -26.90 -11.46 -4.26
CA ALA A 40 -25.47 -11.22 -4.43
C ALA A 40 -24.65 -11.49 -3.18
N THR A 41 -25.26 -11.38 -2.00
CA THR A 41 -24.52 -11.45 -0.74
C THR A 41 -24.59 -12.83 -0.09
N VAL A 42 -25.34 -13.79 -0.64
CA VAL A 42 -25.39 -15.19 -0.16
C VAL A 42 -24.46 -16.12 -0.94
N ALA A 43 -23.92 -17.14 -0.28
CA ALA A 43 -23.07 -18.14 -0.93
C ALA A 43 -23.85 -18.93 -2.00
N GLN A 44 -23.27 -19.05 -3.20
CA GLN A 44 -23.90 -19.74 -4.35
C GLN A 44 -23.48 -21.22 -4.48
N GLY A 45 -22.59 -21.69 -3.61
CA GLY A 45 -22.08 -23.07 -3.58
C GLY A 45 -21.76 -23.51 -2.16
N PRO A 46 -21.36 -24.78 -1.96
CA PRO A 46 -21.01 -25.27 -0.63
C PRO A 46 -19.85 -24.45 -0.08
N ALA A 47 -20.03 -23.88 1.12
CA ALA A 47 -18.89 -23.47 1.94
C ALA A 47 -18.03 -24.73 2.19
N SER A 48 -16.71 -24.56 2.30
CA SER A 48 -15.88 -25.63 2.86
C SER A 48 -16.31 -25.90 4.30
N ASP A 49 -15.77 -26.95 4.91
CA ASP A 49 -16.17 -27.59 6.19
C ASP A 49 -16.27 -26.71 7.46
N GLY A 50 -16.39 -25.39 7.34
CA GLY A 50 -16.68 -24.49 8.45
C GLY A 50 -15.47 -24.15 9.30
N GLY A 51 -14.26 -24.32 8.75
CA GLY A 51 -13.02 -23.92 9.42
C GLY A 51 -13.02 -22.44 9.83
N LEU A 52 -12.11 -22.08 10.75
CA LEU A 52 -12.02 -20.73 11.32
C LEU A 52 -11.56 -19.64 10.34
N SER A 53 -11.26 -19.99 9.09
CA SER A 53 -10.83 -19.04 8.05
C SER A 53 -12.03 -18.38 7.37
N ASP A 54 -11.95 -17.07 7.16
CA ASP A 54 -12.96 -16.32 6.40
C ASP A 54 -12.98 -16.73 4.92
N TRP A 55 -11.90 -17.29 4.40
CA TRP A 55 -11.81 -17.82 3.03
C TRP A 55 -12.63 -19.09 2.80
N ASN A 56 -13.07 -19.74 3.88
CA ASN A 56 -13.84 -20.98 3.83
C ASN A 56 -15.36 -20.77 3.89
N GLN A 57 -15.83 -19.52 4.01
CA GLN A 57 -17.24 -19.23 4.30
C GLN A 57 -18.12 -19.18 3.03
N GLY A 58 -17.52 -19.30 1.85
CA GLY A 58 -18.20 -19.30 0.56
C GLY A 58 -18.18 -17.95 -0.17
N TYR A 59 -18.77 -17.93 -1.35
CA TYR A 59 -18.73 -16.79 -2.27
C TYR A 59 -20.04 -16.70 -3.07
N GLY A 60 -20.48 -15.48 -3.37
CA GLY A 60 -21.64 -15.21 -4.23
C GLY A 60 -21.49 -13.89 -4.97
N TYR A 61 -21.86 -13.86 -6.26
CA TYR A 61 -21.82 -12.70 -7.18
C TYR A 61 -20.86 -11.54 -6.82
N GLN A 62 -19.57 -11.82 -6.66
CA GLN A 62 -18.50 -10.84 -6.34
C GLN A 62 -18.27 -10.49 -4.86
N PHE A 63 -18.95 -11.17 -3.95
CA PHE A 63 -18.77 -11.05 -2.50
C PHE A 63 -18.27 -12.35 -1.89
N TRP A 64 -17.26 -12.22 -1.04
CA TRP A 64 -16.85 -13.27 -0.13
C TRP A 64 -17.76 -13.26 1.08
N ARG A 65 -18.15 -14.44 1.56
CA ARG A 65 -18.75 -14.56 2.89
C ARG A 65 -17.65 -14.46 3.95
N CYS A 66 -18.04 -14.06 5.14
CA CYS A 66 -17.19 -14.00 6.31
C CYS A 66 -17.78 -14.88 7.42
N ARG A 67 -17.02 -15.05 8.49
CA ARG A 67 -17.56 -15.51 9.77
C ARG A 67 -18.60 -14.51 10.28
N HIS A 68 -19.36 -14.93 11.29
CA HIS A 68 -20.30 -14.05 12.00
C HIS A 68 -21.38 -13.41 11.11
N GLY A 69 -21.82 -14.12 10.07
CA GLY A 69 -22.93 -13.66 9.20
C GLY A 69 -22.57 -12.50 8.27
N ALA A 70 -21.34 -11.97 8.34
CA ALA A 70 -20.87 -10.88 7.50
C ALA A 70 -20.50 -11.34 6.08
N TYR A 71 -20.30 -10.36 5.20
CA TYR A 71 -19.76 -10.56 3.85
C TYR A 71 -18.84 -9.39 3.48
N ARG A 72 -18.00 -9.58 2.47
CA ARG A 72 -17.04 -8.55 2.06
C ARG A 72 -16.77 -8.48 0.57
N GLY A 73 -16.52 -7.25 0.10
CA GLY A 73 -15.67 -7.01 -1.06
C GLY A 73 -14.21 -7.15 -0.65
N ASP A 74 -13.41 -7.82 -1.47
CA ASP A 74 -12.04 -8.23 -1.14
C ASP A 74 -11.11 -7.86 -2.29
N GLY A 75 -10.20 -6.91 -2.03
CA GLY A 75 -9.15 -6.47 -2.93
C GLY A 75 -7.79 -6.89 -2.40
N VAL A 76 -6.92 -7.25 -3.34
CA VAL A 76 -5.57 -7.74 -3.02
C VAL A 76 -4.78 -6.74 -2.17
N PHE A 77 -3.93 -7.27 -1.30
CA PHE A 77 -3.17 -6.50 -0.29
C PHE A 77 -4.00 -5.87 0.85
N GLY A 78 -5.22 -6.37 1.08
CA GLY A 78 -6.03 -5.99 2.25
C GLY A 78 -6.94 -4.79 2.02
N GLN A 79 -7.59 -4.72 0.85
CA GLN A 79 -8.64 -3.74 0.60
C GLN A 79 -9.99 -4.39 0.92
N PHE A 80 -10.62 -4.03 2.03
CA PHE A 80 -11.85 -4.67 2.48
C PHE A 80 -13.02 -3.70 2.54
N CYS A 81 -14.17 -4.17 2.07
CA CYS A 81 -15.48 -3.59 2.34
C CYS A 81 -16.29 -4.64 3.10
N ILE A 82 -16.30 -4.61 4.42
CA ILE A 82 -16.96 -5.61 5.26
C ILE A 82 -18.33 -5.08 5.66
N VAL A 83 -19.38 -5.80 5.32
CA VAL A 83 -20.74 -5.49 5.70
C VAL A 83 -21.19 -6.48 6.77
N MET A 84 -21.71 -5.94 7.88
CA MET A 84 -22.10 -6.68 9.07
C MET A 84 -23.60 -6.42 9.36
N PRO A 85 -24.52 -7.12 8.67
CA PRO A 85 -25.95 -6.81 8.73
C PRO A 85 -26.55 -6.93 10.14
N GLU A 86 -26.11 -7.94 10.90
CA GLU A 86 -26.58 -8.16 12.28
C GLU A 86 -26.20 -7.03 13.23
N GLN A 87 -25.14 -6.28 12.92
CA GLN A 87 -24.63 -5.18 13.73
C GLN A 87 -24.98 -3.80 13.16
N ASP A 88 -25.73 -3.73 12.05
CA ASP A 88 -26.02 -2.50 11.31
C ASP A 88 -24.74 -1.67 11.05
N ALA A 89 -23.68 -2.35 10.61
CA ALA A 89 -22.35 -1.75 10.49
C ALA A 89 -21.64 -2.09 9.17
N VAL A 90 -20.79 -1.16 8.74
CA VAL A 90 -19.87 -1.32 7.61
C VAL A 90 -18.48 -0.91 8.06
N LEU A 91 -17.49 -1.74 7.74
CA LEU A 91 -16.09 -1.45 7.97
C LEU A 91 -15.33 -1.44 6.63
N ALA A 92 -14.68 -0.31 6.35
CA ALA A 92 -13.79 -0.18 5.19
C ALA A 92 -12.33 -0.15 5.66
N ILE A 93 -11.49 -0.96 5.03
CA ILE A 93 -10.06 -1.06 5.31
C ILE A 93 -9.31 -0.92 3.97
N THR A 94 -8.27 -0.08 3.96
CA THR A 94 -7.32 0.04 2.86
C THR A 94 -5.93 -0.24 3.40
N GLY A 95 -5.22 -1.19 2.79
CA GLY A 95 -3.97 -1.73 3.34
C GLY A 95 -2.90 -1.96 2.27
N GLY A 96 -1.71 -2.33 2.74
CA GLY A 96 -0.61 -2.86 1.93
C GLY A 96 -0.05 -4.08 2.63
N ILE A 97 -0.89 -5.09 2.77
CA ILE A 97 -0.66 -6.32 3.56
C ILE A 97 -0.22 -7.44 2.62
N ASP A 98 0.70 -8.29 3.08
CA ASP A 98 1.09 -9.49 2.36
C ASP A 98 -0.13 -10.38 2.08
N VAL A 99 -0.24 -10.95 0.88
CA VAL A 99 -1.38 -11.80 0.47
C VAL A 99 -1.58 -13.01 1.38
N PHE A 100 -0.51 -13.52 1.99
CA PHE A 100 -0.57 -14.64 2.92
C PHE A 100 -0.99 -14.22 4.35
N ALA A 101 -0.97 -12.92 4.66
CA ALA A 101 -1.34 -12.35 5.95
C ALA A 101 -2.71 -11.65 5.95
N MET A 102 -3.46 -11.70 4.84
CA MET A 102 -4.75 -11.00 4.70
C MET A 102 -5.85 -11.47 5.68
N GLN A 103 -5.69 -12.62 6.34
CA GLN A 103 -6.60 -13.09 7.39
C GLN A 103 -6.44 -12.32 8.71
N GLU A 104 -5.23 -11.87 9.04
CA GLU A 104 -4.91 -11.18 10.30
C GLU A 104 -5.79 -9.94 10.57
N PRO A 105 -5.97 -8.98 9.63
CA PRO A 105 -6.86 -7.85 9.87
C PRO A 105 -8.31 -8.28 10.09
N LEU A 106 -8.79 -9.35 9.47
CA LEU A 106 -10.14 -9.87 9.70
C LEU A 106 -10.26 -10.43 11.12
N ASP A 107 -9.26 -11.19 11.58
CA ASP A 107 -9.23 -11.69 12.96
C ASP A 107 -9.30 -10.55 13.97
N LEU A 108 -8.58 -9.45 13.76
CA LEU A 108 -8.68 -8.26 14.61
C LEU A 108 -10.09 -7.64 14.62
N VAL A 109 -10.81 -7.68 13.50
CA VAL A 109 -12.22 -7.24 13.46
C VAL A 109 -13.06 -8.14 14.36
N TRP A 110 -12.90 -9.46 14.27
CA TRP A 110 -13.73 -10.40 15.01
C TRP A 110 -13.38 -10.50 16.50
N ASP A 111 -12.10 -10.36 16.85
CA ASP A 111 -11.61 -10.55 18.21
C ASP A 111 -11.68 -9.27 19.04
N ILE A 112 -11.62 -8.10 18.40
CA ILE A 112 -11.56 -6.80 19.09
C ILE A 112 -12.78 -5.93 18.78
N LEU A 113 -13.05 -5.68 17.50
CA LEU A 113 -14.10 -4.72 17.12
C LEU A 113 -15.50 -5.28 17.33
N LEU A 114 -15.78 -6.47 16.82
CA LEU A 114 -17.11 -7.09 16.91
C LEU A 114 -17.61 -7.23 18.37
N PRO A 115 -16.80 -7.71 19.34
CA PRO A 115 -17.24 -7.81 20.74
C PRO A 115 -17.47 -6.45 21.41
N ALA A 116 -16.88 -5.38 20.88
CA ALA A 116 -17.05 -4.01 21.37
C ALA A 116 -18.26 -3.30 20.75
N LEU A 117 -18.90 -3.86 19.72
CA LEU A 117 -20.13 -3.31 19.14
C LEU A 117 -21.32 -3.59 20.06
N HIS A 118 -22.07 -2.53 20.37
CA HIS A 118 -23.26 -2.60 21.21
C HIS A 118 -24.48 -2.03 20.48
N PRO A 119 -25.68 -2.62 20.67
CA PRO A 119 -26.90 -2.15 20.02
C PRO A 119 -27.39 -0.79 20.55
N GLY A 120 -26.88 -0.34 21.71
CA GLY A 120 -27.23 0.93 22.32
C GLY A 120 -26.03 1.86 22.40
N ALA A 121 -26.31 3.16 22.52
CA ALA A 121 -25.29 4.16 22.75
C ALA A 121 -24.52 3.88 24.05
N LEU A 122 -23.19 3.88 23.96
CA LEU A 122 -22.32 3.78 25.13
C LEU A 122 -22.31 5.10 25.91
N PRO A 123 -22.08 5.06 27.24
CA PRO A 123 -21.83 6.28 28.00
C PRO A 123 -20.61 7.02 27.44
N ALA A 124 -20.64 8.35 27.50
CA ALA A 124 -19.50 9.15 27.09
C ALA A 124 -18.27 8.83 27.96
N ASP A 125 -17.14 8.59 27.31
CA ASP A 125 -15.83 8.45 27.95
C ASP A 125 -14.87 9.50 27.38
N PRO A 126 -14.83 10.71 27.97
CA PRO A 126 -13.98 11.79 27.50
C PRO A 126 -12.49 11.42 27.53
N ALA A 127 -12.05 10.65 28.54
CA ALA A 127 -10.65 10.28 28.68
C ALA A 127 -10.19 9.33 27.56
N ALA A 128 -11.00 8.32 27.23
CA ALA A 128 -10.72 7.44 26.10
C ALA A 128 -10.79 8.17 24.76
N HIS A 129 -11.76 9.08 24.59
CA HIS A 129 -11.88 9.90 23.38
C HIS A 129 -10.69 10.84 23.18
N ASP A 130 -10.21 11.49 24.24
CA ASP A 130 -9.04 12.35 24.21
C ASP A 130 -7.78 11.54 23.88
N ALA A 131 -7.61 10.36 24.48
CA ALA A 131 -6.51 9.46 24.17
C ALA A 131 -6.52 8.99 22.70
N LEU A 132 -7.71 8.64 22.17
CA LEU A 132 -7.88 8.29 20.76
C LEU A 132 -7.53 9.48 19.85
N THR A 133 -8.04 10.68 20.15
CA THR A 133 -7.78 11.89 19.37
C THR A 133 -6.30 12.24 19.36
N GLN A 134 -5.64 12.16 20.51
CA GLN A 134 -4.19 12.36 20.63
C GLN A 134 -3.45 11.33 19.77
N LYS A 135 -3.81 10.04 19.87
CA LYS A 135 -3.18 8.98 19.07
C LYS A 135 -3.34 9.26 17.57
N LEU A 136 -4.56 9.52 17.10
CA LEU A 136 -4.86 9.78 15.68
C LEU A 136 -4.09 10.99 15.16
N SER A 137 -3.97 12.07 15.96
CA SER A 137 -3.19 13.26 15.59
C SER A 137 -1.68 13.03 15.47
N SER A 138 -1.16 11.97 16.12
CA SER A 138 0.27 11.64 16.13
C SER A 138 0.69 10.64 15.05
N LEU A 139 -0.27 9.94 14.44
CA LEU A 139 0.02 8.92 13.44
C LEU A 139 0.60 9.58 12.19
N SER A 140 1.78 9.11 11.79
CA SER A 140 2.46 9.55 10.57
C SER A 140 3.34 8.44 10.04
N LEU A 141 3.64 8.49 8.73
CA LEU A 141 4.69 7.69 8.15
C LEU A 141 6.02 8.41 8.36
N ALA A 142 6.93 7.81 9.12
CA ALA A 142 8.24 8.39 9.39
C ALA A 142 9.10 8.43 8.10
N PRO A 143 9.76 9.57 7.80
CA PRO A 143 10.81 9.63 6.78
C PRO A 143 11.98 8.69 7.08
N MET A 144 12.87 8.49 6.10
CA MET A 144 14.04 7.64 6.27
C MET A 144 14.98 8.22 7.33
N HIS A 145 15.43 7.38 8.25
CA HIS A 145 16.33 7.77 9.33
C HIS A 145 17.79 7.47 8.95
N GLY A 146 18.68 8.42 9.19
CA GLY A 146 20.11 8.30 8.99
C GLY A 146 20.76 9.68 8.90
N GLN A 147 21.94 9.75 8.29
CA GLN A 147 22.68 11.01 8.13
C GLN A 147 22.37 11.69 6.79
N ALA A 148 22.44 13.02 6.77
CA ALA A 148 22.31 13.82 5.54
C ALA A 148 23.57 13.77 4.65
N THR A 149 24.67 13.21 5.14
CA THR A 149 25.94 13.11 4.41
C THR A 149 26.77 11.93 4.90
N ALA A 150 27.71 11.49 4.07
CA ALA A 150 28.71 10.50 4.39
C ALA A 150 30.03 10.84 3.67
N PRO A 151 31.20 10.31 4.11
CA PRO A 151 32.48 10.55 3.44
C PRO A 151 32.47 10.20 1.95
N THR A 152 31.69 9.19 1.56
CA THR A 152 31.56 8.73 0.17
C THR A 152 30.70 9.66 -0.68
N ALA A 153 29.80 10.45 -0.07
CA ALA A 153 28.79 11.25 -0.78
C ALA A 153 29.40 12.19 -1.83
N ALA A 154 30.43 12.94 -1.46
CA ALA A 154 31.09 13.88 -2.38
C ALA A 154 31.84 13.17 -3.52
N GLN A 155 32.26 11.92 -3.30
CA GLN A 155 33.00 11.15 -4.29
C GLN A 155 32.06 10.63 -5.38
N VAL A 156 30.89 10.12 -4.99
CA VAL A 156 29.94 9.46 -5.89
C VAL A 156 28.85 10.39 -6.45
N SER A 157 28.68 11.59 -5.87
CA SER A 157 27.63 12.52 -6.29
C SER A 157 27.76 12.88 -7.77
N GLY A 158 26.70 12.65 -8.53
CA GLY A 158 26.61 12.93 -9.96
C GLY A 158 27.44 12.00 -10.85
N ARG A 159 28.06 10.94 -10.30
CA ARG A 159 28.62 9.87 -11.13
C ARG A 159 27.48 9.11 -11.79
N THR A 160 27.64 8.87 -13.09
CA THR A 160 26.74 8.02 -13.87
C THR A 160 27.25 6.59 -13.85
N TYR A 161 26.37 5.66 -13.55
CA TYR A 161 26.63 4.22 -13.58
C TYR A 161 25.80 3.58 -14.67
N ALA A 162 26.43 2.80 -15.55
CA ALA A 162 25.76 1.91 -16.49
C ALA A 162 25.28 0.66 -15.73
N VAL A 163 23.98 0.37 -15.81
CA VAL A 163 23.35 -0.72 -15.07
C VAL A 163 23.28 -1.95 -15.98
N ASP A 164 23.61 -3.12 -15.43
CA ASP A 164 23.45 -4.39 -16.14
C ASP A 164 21.98 -4.63 -16.51
N SER A 165 21.73 -5.50 -17.51
CA SER A 165 20.37 -5.82 -17.97
C SER A 165 19.47 -6.21 -16.80
N ASN A 166 18.33 -5.52 -16.67
CA ASN A 166 17.46 -5.64 -15.51
C ASN A 166 15.96 -5.51 -15.86
N PRO A 167 15.05 -6.02 -15.01
CA PRO A 167 13.60 -5.95 -15.25
C PRO A 167 13.02 -4.54 -15.29
N LEU A 168 13.64 -3.57 -14.62
CA LEU A 168 13.20 -2.17 -14.60
C LEU A 168 13.61 -1.39 -15.87
N GLN A 169 14.35 -2.03 -16.78
CA GLN A 169 14.85 -1.42 -18.03
C GLN A 169 15.70 -0.17 -17.79
N ILE A 170 16.39 -0.11 -16.64
CA ILE A 170 17.32 0.97 -16.33
C ILE A 170 18.60 0.76 -17.15
N GLU A 171 18.99 1.78 -17.92
CA GLU A 171 20.24 1.79 -18.68
C GLU A 171 21.34 2.48 -17.89
N THR A 172 21.03 3.64 -17.30
CA THR A 172 21.97 4.35 -16.43
C THR A 172 21.28 4.96 -15.21
N ILE A 173 22.06 5.12 -14.15
CA ILE A 173 21.61 5.75 -12.91
C ILE A 173 22.68 6.69 -12.36
N ALA A 174 22.27 7.82 -11.80
CA ALA A 174 23.12 8.75 -11.08
C ALA A 174 22.40 9.29 -9.84
N VAL A 175 23.13 9.55 -8.77
CA VAL A 175 22.58 10.18 -7.56
C VAL A 175 23.29 11.49 -7.31
N HIS A 176 22.53 12.59 -7.34
CA HIS A 176 23.03 13.94 -7.09
C HIS A 176 22.69 14.35 -5.65
N PHE A 177 23.68 14.26 -4.76
CA PHE A 177 23.54 14.61 -3.34
C PHE A 177 23.69 16.12 -3.11
N ASN A 178 22.87 16.68 -2.22
CA ASN A 178 22.92 18.07 -1.78
C ASN A 178 22.63 18.19 -0.27
N ALA A 179 22.57 19.42 0.26
CA ALA A 179 22.45 19.64 1.71
C ALA A 179 21.10 19.23 2.32
N SER A 180 20.01 19.21 1.55
CA SER A 180 18.65 18.94 2.04
C SER A 180 18.06 17.62 1.52
N GLY A 181 18.78 16.92 0.64
CA GLY A 181 18.30 15.73 -0.04
C GLY A 181 19.20 15.27 -1.17
N CYS A 182 18.61 14.54 -2.12
CA CYS A 182 19.25 14.18 -3.38
C CYS A 182 18.25 14.12 -4.53
N VAL A 183 18.76 13.98 -5.75
CA VAL A 183 17.97 13.62 -6.92
C VAL A 183 18.55 12.34 -7.51
N VAL A 184 17.72 11.32 -7.68
CA VAL A 184 18.08 10.09 -8.40
C VAL A 184 17.65 10.27 -9.85
N SER A 185 18.62 10.31 -10.76
CA SER A 185 18.39 10.40 -12.19
C SER A 185 18.54 9.02 -12.81
N VAL A 186 17.55 8.61 -13.59
CA VAL A 186 17.48 7.28 -14.21
C VAL A 186 17.23 7.44 -15.70
N ARG A 187 18.00 6.77 -16.55
CA ARG A 187 17.70 6.64 -17.98
C ARG A 187 17.13 5.26 -18.26
N THR A 188 16.06 5.23 -19.03
CA THR A 188 15.47 4.00 -19.58
C THR A 188 15.25 4.19 -21.08
N ALA A 189 14.96 3.10 -21.80
CA ALA A 189 14.55 3.18 -23.20
C ALA A 189 13.29 4.05 -23.42
N ALA A 190 12.46 4.26 -22.38
CA ALA A 190 11.27 5.10 -22.43
C ALA A 190 11.58 6.60 -22.21
N GLY A 191 12.76 6.94 -21.68
CA GLY A 191 13.20 8.31 -21.42
C GLY A 191 13.95 8.48 -20.10
N ASP A 192 14.35 9.74 -19.86
CA ASP A 192 15.04 10.17 -18.65
C ASP A 192 14.04 10.55 -17.55
N GLU A 193 14.25 10.04 -16.35
CA GLU A 193 13.48 10.35 -15.16
C GLU A 193 14.36 10.96 -14.06
N SER A 194 13.76 11.81 -13.24
CA SER A 194 14.40 12.40 -12.07
C SER A 194 13.47 12.32 -10.87
N ILE A 195 13.92 11.61 -9.85
CA ILE A 195 13.18 11.31 -8.64
C ILE A 195 13.83 12.12 -7.50
N PRO A 196 13.22 13.23 -7.05
CA PRO A 196 13.74 14.00 -5.93
C PRO A 196 13.59 13.18 -4.64
N CYS A 197 14.41 13.45 -3.63
CA CYS A 197 14.45 12.72 -2.37
C CYS A 197 14.89 13.65 -1.23
N GLY A 198 14.17 13.65 -0.10
CA GLY A 198 14.44 14.52 1.05
C GLY A 198 15.10 13.79 2.22
N TYR A 199 15.92 14.51 2.99
CA TYR A 199 16.53 14.00 4.22
C TYR A 199 15.68 14.37 5.44
N GLY A 200 15.32 13.36 6.25
CA GLY A 200 14.48 13.57 7.44
C GLY A 200 13.09 14.14 7.16
N GLN A 201 12.71 14.26 5.88
CA GLN A 201 11.43 14.78 5.43
C GLN A 201 11.02 14.11 4.11
N TRP A 202 9.72 14.16 3.86
CA TRP A 202 9.11 13.66 2.64
C TRP A 202 9.23 14.67 1.50
N GLN A 203 9.78 14.23 0.37
CA GLN A 203 9.87 15.02 -0.84
C GLN A 203 8.91 14.47 -1.90
N ARG A 204 8.04 15.33 -2.44
CA ARG A 204 7.10 14.94 -3.51
C ARG A 204 7.81 14.87 -4.86
N GLY A 205 7.42 13.87 -5.65
CA GLY A 205 7.89 13.65 -7.02
C GLY A 205 6.90 12.84 -7.84
N GLN A 206 7.33 12.41 -9.01
CA GLN A 206 6.58 11.50 -9.89
C GLN A 206 7.56 10.59 -10.63
N THR A 207 7.16 9.36 -10.92
CA THR A 207 7.97 8.39 -11.69
C THR A 207 7.09 7.40 -12.46
N THR A 208 7.64 6.77 -13.49
CA THR A 208 7.01 5.60 -14.15
C THR A 208 7.73 4.28 -13.86
N LEU A 209 8.89 4.34 -13.21
CA LEU A 209 9.82 3.21 -13.02
C LEU A 209 9.18 1.98 -12.35
N PHE A 210 8.24 2.21 -11.44
CA PHE A 210 7.60 1.17 -10.63
C PHE A 210 6.16 0.85 -11.06
N ASN A 211 5.76 1.28 -12.25
CA ASN A 211 4.37 1.16 -12.67
C ASN A 211 3.96 -0.24 -13.08
N SER A 212 4.87 -1.00 -13.67
CA SER A 212 4.53 -2.33 -14.18
C SER A 212 4.25 -3.31 -13.02
N PRO A 213 3.22 -4.17 -13.10
CA PRO A 213 2.24 -4.29 -14.19
C PRO A 213 0.94 -3.47 -13.97
N TRP A 214 0.83 -2.71 -12.88
CA TRP A 214 -0.46 -2.22 -12.36
C TRP A 214 -0.88 -0.83 -12.83
N LEU A 215 0.09 0.04 -13.15
CA LEU A 215 -0.12 1.47 -13.30
C LEU A 215 0.25 1.95 -14.71
N SER A 216 -0.27 3.11 -15.08
CA SER A 216 0.01 3.77 -16.35
C SER A 216 0.19 5.28 -16.13
N GLY A 217 0.98 5.94 -16.99
CA GLY A 217 1.27 7.36 -16.86
C GLY A 217 2.25 7.67 -15.72
N ARG A 218 2.44 8.96 -15.39
CA ARG A 218 3.34 9.35 -14.29
C ARG A 218 2.66 9.17 -12.94
N THR A 219 3.20 8.28 -12.11
CA THR A 219 2.66 7.98 -10.78
C THR A 219 3.20 8.96 -9.75
N PRO A 220 2.35 9.58 -8.92
CA PRO A 220 2.80 10.43 -7.82
C PRO A 220 3.50 9.62 -6.74
N VAL A 221 4.66 10.13 -6.30
CA VAL A 221 5.46 9.52 -5.24
C VAL A 221 5.85 10.52 -4.18
N THR A 222 6.09 10.01 -2.97
CA THR A 222 6.81 10.73 -1.93
C THR A 222 8.01 9.91 -1.51
N THR A 223 9.13 10.58 -1.32
CA THR A 223 10.43 9.94 -1.17
C THR A 223 11.17 10.52 0.01
N SER A 224 11.95 9.67 0.66
CA SER A 224 12.88 10.10 1.70
C SER A 224 14.09 9.18 1.69
N GLY A 225 15.25 9.73 1.97
CA GLY A 225 16.49 8.97 1.98
C GLY A 225 17.43 9.45 3.06
N ALA A 226 18.42 8.63 3.35
CA ALA A 226 19.48 8.95 4.29
C ALA A 226 20.69 8.05 4.03
N TRP A 227 21.86 8.52 4.43
CA TRP A 227 23.03 7.67 4.57
C TRP A 227 22.87 6.82 5.82
N THR A 228 22.86 5.49 5.65
CA THR A 228 22.71 4.51 6.74
C THR A 228 24.05 4.01 7.24
N ASP A 229 25.11 4.13 6.43
CA ASP A 229 26.50 3.98 6.83
C ASP A 229 27.44 4.86 5.97
N ALA A 230 28.75 4.63 6.03
CA ALA A 230 29.75 5.44 5.32
C ALA A 230 29.72 5.31 3.78
N ALA A 231 29.18 4.22 3.24
CA ALA A 231 29.15 3.89 1.82
C ALA A 231 27.76 3.42 1.32
N THR A 232 26.76 3.40 2.19
CA THR A 232 25.39 2.98 1.87
C THR A 232 24.41 4.15 1.99
N PHE A 233 23.67 4.41 0.92
CA PHE A 233 22.54 5.33 0.91
C PHE A 233 21.24 4.54 0.79
N THR A 234 20.28 4.77 1.66
CA THR A 234 18.96 4.12 1.60
C THR A 234 17.89 5.15 1.29
N MET A 235 16.98 4.79 0.38
CA MET A 235 15.87 5.62 -0.06
C MET A 235 14.59 4.81 -0.05
N ILE A 236 13.51 5.39 0.47
CA ILE A 236 12.16 4.86 0.34
C ILE A 236 11.39 5.69 -0.70
N VAL A 237 10.68 5.01 -1.59
CA VAL A 237 9.80 5.59 -2.61
C VAL A 237 8.39 5.07 -2.37
N ARG A 238 7.48 5.92 -1.89
CA ARG A 238 6.09 5.56 -1.65
C ARG A 238 5.21 6.06 -2.80
N LEU A 239 4.54 5.15 -3.48
CA LEU A 239 3.50 5.45 -4.47
C LEU A 239 2.20 5.67 -3.68
N TYR A 240 2.02 6.87 -3.12
CA TYR A 240 1.09 7.12 -2.01
C TYR A 240 -0.41 7.07 -2.37
N GLU A 241 -0.74 6.82 -3.63
CA GLU A 241 -2.10 6.53 -4.10
C GLU A 241 -2.33 5.01 -4.27
N THR A 242 -1.36 4.18 -3.87
CA THR A 242 -1.33 2.73 -4.06
C THR A 242 -0.85 2.04 -2.78
N PRO A 243 -0.99 0.71 -2.65
CA PRO A 243 -0.44 -0.02 -1.51
C PRO A 243 1.09 -0.17 -1.56
N PHE A 244 1.75 0.32 -2.62
CA PHE A 244 3.15 0.02 -2.90
C PHE A 244 4.13 1.07 -2.37
N TYR A 245 5.23 0.59 -1.80
CA TYR A 245 6.45 1.35 -1.64
C TYR A 245 7.67 0.49 -1.94
N HIS A 246 8.71 1.14 -2.42
CA HIS A 246 10.00 0.52 -2.72
C HIS A 246 11.06 1.05 -1.77
N MET A 247 11.85 0.17 -1.18
CA MET A 247 13.08 0.50 -0.48
C MET A 247 14.25 0.21 -1.42
N LEU A 248 15.06 1.22 -1.68
CA LEU A 248 16.26 1.15 -2.51
C LEU A 248 17.48 1.34 -1.61
N VAL A 249 18.39 0.38 -1.60
CA VAL A 249 19.64 0.43 -0.84
C VAL A 249 20.80 0.49 -1.84
N PHE A 250 21.49 1.61 -1.88
CA PHE A 250 22.60 1.88 -2.79
C PHE A 250 23.91 1.64 -2.05
N HIS A 251 24.65 0.62 -2.45
CA HIS A 251 25.97 0.29 -1.93
C HIS A 251 27.04 0.75 -2.93
N PHE A 252 27.82 1.75 -2.53
CA PHE A 252 28.91 2.29 -3.35
C PHE A 252 30.23 1.59 -2.99
N VAL A 253 30.86 0.93 -3.96
CA VAL A 253 32.15 0.23 -3.77
C VAL A 253 33.08 0.60 -4.92
N ASP A 254 34.07 1.45 -4.64
CA ASP A 254 35.02 1.97 -5.64
C ASP A 254 34.32 2.62 -6.86
N ASP A 255 34.39 1.97 -8.03
CA ASP A 255 33.73 2.39 -9.28
C ASP A 255 32.47 1.53 -9.59
N GLU A 256 32.04 0.68 -8.67
CA GLU A 256 30.83 -0.14 -8.76
C GLU A 256 29.71 0.41 -7.85
N LEU A 257 28.48 0.17 -8.27
CA LEU A 257 27.26 0.46 -7.52
C LEU A 257 26.38 -0.79 -7.55
N MET A 258 26.01 -1.26 -6.37
CA MET A 258 25.02 -2.31 -6.19
C MET A 258 23.76 -1.68 -5.58
N ILE A 259 22.59 -2.03 -6.12
CA ILE A 259 21.30 -1.51 -5.64
C ILE A 259 20.41 -2.69 -5.29
N GLU A 260 19.99 -2.76 -4.03
CA GLU A 260 18.93 -3.67 -3.60
C GLU A 260 17.59 -2.93 -3.66
N ALA A 261 16.64 -3.43 -4.43
CA ALA A 261 15.31 -2.86 -4.59
C ALA A 261 14.25 -3.82 -4.05
N GLN A 262 13.61 -3.45 -2.94
CA GLN A 262 12.61 -4.24 -2.26
C GLN A 262 11.24 -3.57 -2.35
N VAL A 263 10.22 -4.29 -2.83
CA VAL A 263 8.81 -3.86 -2.71
C VAL A 263 8.21 -4.41 -1.42
N ASN A 264 7.25 -3.68 -0.83
CA ASN A 264 6.64 -4.09 0.44
C ASN A 264 5.67 -5.27 0.33
N VAL A 265 4.97 -5.40 -0.80
CA VAL A 265 4.00 -6.47 -1.06
C VAL A 265 4.05 -6.88 -2.52
N SER A 266 3.80 -8.16 -2.79
CA SER A 266 3.73 -8.75 -4.12
C SER A 266 2.71 -9.90 -4.13
N LEU A 267 2.25 -10.29 -5.31
CA LEU A 267 1.44 -11.51 -5.47
C LEU A 267 2.28 -12.78 -5.29
N ASP A 268 3.59 -12.66 -5.54
CA ASP A 268 4.59 -13.70 -5.39
C ASP A 268 5.50 -13.38 -4.19
N ALA A 269 6.54 -14.20 -3.96
CA ALA A 269 7.55 -13.91 -2.95
C ALA A 269 8.18 -12.52 -3.15
N VAL A 270 8.39 -11.81 -2.04
CA VAL A 270 8.96 -10.46 -1.98
C VAL A 270 10.49 -10.52 -1.94
N ASP A 271 11.12 -11.20 -2.90
CA ASP A 271 12.57 -11.24 -2.99
C ASP A 271 13.13 -9.88 -3.47
N PRO A 272 14.23 -9.37 -2.89
CA PRO A 272 14.86 -8.15 -3.37
C PRO A 272 15.35 -8.30 -4.80
N LEU A 273 15.08 -7.30 -5.64
CA LEU A 273 15.72 -7.17 -6.95
C LEU A 273 17.11 -6.58 -6.75
N LEU A 274 18.15 -7.32 -7.15
CA LEU A 274 19.53 -6.85 -7.15
C LEU A 274 19.88 -6.24 -8.51
N LEU A 275 20.36 -5.00 -8.51
CA LEU A 275 20.93 -4.34 -9.68
C LEU A 275 22.43 -4.13 -9.46
N THR A 276 23.23 -4.48 -10.44
CA THR A 276 24.66 -4.19 -10.48
C THR A 276 24.94 -3.15 -11.54
N ALA A 277 25.81 -2.21 -11.24
CA ALA A 277 26.15 -1.12 -12.12
C ALA A 277 27.62 -0.75 -11.99
N ARG A 278 28.21 -0.27 -13.08
CA ARG A 278 29.60 0.18 -13.12
C ARG A 278 29.64 1.60 -13.62
N ARG A 279 30.60 2.38 -13.12
CA ARG A 279 30.81 3.75 -13.56
C ARG A 279 30.94 3.79 -15.09
N ALA A 280 30.13 4.65 -15.71
CA ALA A 280 30.25 4.93 -17.13
C ALA A 280 31.49 5.82 -17.36
N ASP A 281 32.26 5.50 -18.41
CA ASP A 281 33.46 6.25 -18.83
C ASP A 281 33.14 7.71 -19.21
#